data_AF-A0A9P6C518-F1
#
_entry.id   AF-A0A9P6C518-F1
#
_cell.length_a   1.000
_cell.length_b   1.000
_cell.length_c   1.000
_cell.angle_alpha   90.00
_cell.angle_beta   90.00
_cell.angle_gamma   90.00
#
_symmetry.space_group_name_H-M   'P 1'
#
loop_
_entity.id
_entity.type
_entity.pdbx_description
1 polymer ?
#
loop_
_entity_poly.entity_id
_entity_poly.type
_entity_poly.pdbx_seq_one_letter_code
_entity_poly.pdbx_strand_id
1 'polypeptide(L)'
;MILPHVPERVRSLFPRLRHYTPLSSFSEQINAGMSSSAFDIEANVRDGDSRAGLDEQGTQEVLEIMRRERVNFDQARLIRHNRILATNGIDPSGMPLDSKAVTRL
;
A
#
# COMPACT_ATOMS: atom_id res chain seq x y z
N MET A 1 21.18 -25.95 -2.13
CA MET A 1 21.01 -24.52 -2.47
C MET A 1 21.11 -24.39 -3.98
N ILE A 2 20.05 -23.97 -4.67
CA ILE A 2 20.06 -23.76 -6.13
C ILE A 2 19.80 -22.28 -6.35
N LEU A 3 20.82 -21.57 -6.86
CA LEU A 3 20.76 -20.16 -7.24
C LEU A 3 20.25 -20.05 -8.69
N PRO A 4 19.25 -19.21 -9.02
CA PRO A 4 18.82 -19.04 -10.40
C PRO A 4 19.81 -18.12 -11.14
N HIS A 5 20.67 -18.69 -11.98
CA HIS A 5 21.52 -17.93 -12.88
C HIS A 5 20.73 -17.57 -14.15
N VAL A 6 20.11 -16.39 -14.17
CA VAL A 6 19.46 -15.86 -15.36
C VAL A 6 20.48 -15.10 -16.22
N PRO A 7 20.71 -15.50 -17.48
CA PRO A 7 21.69 -14.86 -18.37
C PRO A 7 21.40 -13.38 -18.61
N GLU A 8 22.46 -12.57 -18.62
CA GLU A 8 22.46 -11.11 -18.84
C GLU A 8 21.59 -10.66 -20.03
N ARG A 9 21.59 -11.43 -21.12
CA ARG A 9 20.83 -11.12 -22.34
C ARG A 9 19.32 -11.14 -22.12
N VAL A 10 18.82 -12.01 -21.25
CA VAL A 10 17.38 -12.13 -20.93
C VAL A 10 16.90 -10.93 -20.12
N ARG A 11 17.79 -10.31 -19.32
CA ARG A 11 17.50 -9.11 -18.52
C ARG A 11 17.24 -7.87 -19.40
N SER A 12 17.92 -7.76 -20.54
CA SER A 12 17.77 -6.62 -21.47
C SER A 12 16.41 -6.55 -22.17
N LEU A 13 15.71 -7.68 -22.28
CA LEU A 13 14.39 -7.78 -22.93
C LEU A 13 13.24 -7.38 -21.99
N PHE A 14 13.49 -7.33 -20.69
CA PHE A 14 12.50 -6.99 -19.67
C PHE A 14 12.98 -5.84 -18.78
N PRO A 15 13.11 -4.61 -19.32
CA PRO A 15 13.52 -3.43 -18.55
C PRO A 15 12.53 -3.05 -17.43
N ARG A 16 11.38 -3.73 -17.36
CA ARG A 16 10.31 -3.52 -16.39
C ARG A 16 10.38 -4.42 -15.14
N LEU A 17 11.34 -5.34 -15.07
CA LEU A 17 11.65 -6.07 -13.82
C LEU A 17 12.62 -5.27 -12.93
N ARG A 18 12.47 -3.94 -12.90
CA ARG A 18 13.16 -3.10 -11.92
C ARG A 18 12.63 -3.51 -10.55
N HIS A 19 13.56 -3.99 -9.73
CA HIS A 19 13.33 -4.24 -8.32
C HIS A 19 12.70 -3.00 -7.71
N TYR A 20 11.63 -3.18 -6.95
CA TYR A 20 11.01 -2.11 -6.19
C TYR A 20 12.07 -1.51 -5.25
N THR A 21 12.38 -0.23 -5.44
CA THR A 21 13.17 0.55 -4.48
C THR A 21 12.20 1.15 -3.47
N PRO A 22 12.31 0.84 -2.18
CA PRO A 22 11.46 1.44 -1.16
C PRO A 22 11.59 2.97 -1.21
N LEU A 23 10.46 3.66 -1.18
CA LEU A 23 10.43 5.13 -1.14
C LEU A 23 10.81 5.55 0.27
N SER A 24 12.01 6.09 0.41
CA SER A 24 12.67 6.37 1.69
C SER A 24 12.33 7.74 2.25
N SER A 25 11.67 8.59 1.47
CA SER A 25 11.29 9.95 1.86
C SER A 25 9.88 10.32 1.43
N PHE A 26 9.24 11.21 2.19
CA PHE A 26 7.92 11.74 1.86
C PHE A 26 7.86 12.43 0.49
N SER A 27 8.95 13.07 0.05
CA SER A 27 9.04 13.69 -1.29
C SER A 27 8.96 12.65 -2.41
N GLU A 28 9.50 11.45 -2.20
CA GLU A 28 9.37 10.33 -3.16
C GLU A 28 7.95 9.76 -3.18
N GLN A 29 7.26 9.74 -2.03
CA GLN A 29 5.86 9.31 -1.90
C GLN A 29 4.89 10.28 -2.58
N ILE A 30 5.12 11.59 -2.44
CA ILE A 30 4.37 12.64 -3.15
C ILE A 30 4.55 12.49 -4.67
N ASN A 31 5.78 12.33 -5.14
CA ASN A 31 6.07 12.08 -6.55
C ASN A 31 5.45 10.76 -7.07
N ALA A 32 5.21 9.79 -6.20
CA ALA A 32 4.53 8.53 -6.51
C ALA A 32 3.00 8.62 -6.49
N GLY A 33 2.43 9.81 -6.22
CA GLY A 33 0.98 10.04 -6.23
C GLY A 33 0.27 9.49 -4.98
N MET A 34 0.97 9.44 -3.83
CA MET A 34 0.42 8.98 -2.55
C MET A 34 -0.33 10.08 -1.78
N SER A 35 -0.85 11.09 -2.46
CA SER A 35 -1.65 12.14 -1.86
C SER A 35 -2.97 12.31 -2.62
N SER A 36 -4.00 12.72 -1.92
CA SER A 36 -5.30 13.08 -2.51
C SER A 36 -5.89 14.27 -1.76
N SER A 37 -6.95 14.87 -2.30
CA SER A 37 -7.64 15.98 -1.62
C SER A 37 -8.20 15.60 -0.24
N ALA A 38 -8.52 14.32 -0.04
CA ALA A 38 -9.01 13.78 1.23
C ALA A 38 -7.86 13.30 2.15
N PHE A 39 -6.64 13.25 1.63
CA PHE A 39 -5.46 12.79 2.36
C PHE A 39 -4.23 13.58 1.91
N ASP A 40 -4.14 14.80 2.44
CA ASP A 40 -3.01 15.68 2.21
C ASP A 40 -1.86 15.32 3.18
N ILE A 41 -0.77 14.82 2.62
CA ILE A 41 0.47 14.51 3.34
C ILE A 41 1.46 15.68 3.23
N GLU A 42 1.30 16.59 2.26
CA GLU A 42 2.24 17.69 2.00
C GLU A 42 2.28 18.69 3.16
N ALA A 43 1.14 18.94 3.79
CA ALA A 43 1.08 19.81 4.96
C ALA A 43 1.89 19.29 6.15
N ASN A 44 1.78 17.98 6.42
CA ASN A 44 2.48 17.34 7.55
C ASN A 44 4.00 17.31 7.32
N VAL A 45 4.44 17.14 6.08
CA VAL A 45 5.85 17.18 5.68
C VAL A 45 6.43 18.59 5.82
N ARG A 46 5.67 19.61 5.41
CA ARG A 46 6.07 21.01 5.50
C ARG A 46 6.14 21.49 6.96
N ASP A 47 5.28 20.98 7.82
CA ASP A 47 5.22 21.39 9.23
C ASP A 47 6.17 20.57 10.14
N GLY A 48 6.97 19.66 9.55
CA GLY A 48 8.00 18.91 10.26
C GLY A 48 7.44 17.83 11.21
N ASP A 49 6.25 17.32 10.95
CA ASP A 49 5.63 16.28 11.77
C ASP A 49 6.46 14.99 11.67
N SER A 50 6.97 14.52 12.81
CA SER A 50 7.78 13.30 12.93
C SER A 50 6.96 12.01 12.83
N ARG A 51 5.63 12.08 12.76
CA ARG A 51 4.76 10.92 12.56
C ARG A 51 4.90 10.46 11.10
N ALA A 52 5.54 9.32 10.88
CA ALA A 52 5.53 8.63 9.60
C ALA A 52 4.08 8.26 9.26
N GLY A 53 3.39 9.08 8.45
CA GLY A 53 1.95 8.93 8.19
C GLY A 53 1.58 7.52 7.75
N LEU A 54 2.20 7.03 6.68
CA LEU A 54 2.19 5.61 6.32
C LEU A 54 3.53 4.98 6.75
N ASP A 55 3.46 3.80 7.35
CA ASP A 55 4.63 2.96 7.55
C ASP A 55 5.20 2.52 6.18
N GLU A 56 6.48 2.16 6.14
CA GLU A 56 7.15 1.75 4.89
C GLU A 56 6.44 0.54 4.24
N GLN A 57 5.94 -0.38 5.07
CA GLN A 57 5.15 -1.54 4.63
C GLN A 57 3.81 -1.13 4.04
N GLY A 58 3.04 -0.25 4.70
CA GLY A 58 1.75 0.22 4.18
C GLY A 58 1.87 1.02 2.90
N THR A 59 2.96 1.79 2.78
CA THR A 59 3.34 2.53 1.57
C THR A 59 3.54 1.58 0.38
N GLN A 60 4.31 0.50 0.59
CA GLN A 60 4.55 -0.51 -0.43
C GLN A 60 3.27 -1.24 -0.84
N GLU A 61 2.45 -1.65 0.13
CA GLU A 61 1.19 -2.36 -0.12
C GLU A 61 0.22 -1.52 -0.96
N VAL A 62 0.10 -0.23 -0.68
CA VAL A 62 -0.74 0.70 -1.46
C VAL A 62 -0.24 0.78 -2.90
N LEU A 63 1.07 0.91 -3.14
CA LEU A 63 1.63 0.93 -4.50
C LEU A 63 1.40 -0.38 -5.24
N GLU A 64 1.53 -1.51 -4.56
CA GLU A 64 1.23 -2.81 -5.15
C GLU A 64 -0.24 -2.93 -5.56
N ILE A 65 -1.16 -2.46 -4.72
CA ILE A 65 -2.60 -2.43 -5.04
C ILE A 65 -2.88 -1.51 -6.23
N MET A 66 -2.32 -0.29 -6.25
CA MET A 66 -2.48 0.64 -7.37
C MET A 66 -1.97 0.03 -8.69
N ARG A 67 -0.79 -0.62 -8.66
CA ARG A 67 -0.22 -1.28 -9.85
C ARG A 67 -1.04 -2.47 -10.32
N ARG A 68 -1.49 -3.31 -9.41
CA ARG A 68 -2.18 -4.57 -9.72
C ARG A 68 -3.64 -4.35 -10.12
N GLU A 69 -4.36 -3.54 -9.36
CA GLU A 69 -5.80 -3.30 -9.55
C GLU A 69 -6.08 -2.11 -10.49
N ARG A 70 -5.03 -1.36 -10.90
CA ARG A 70 -5.12 -0.17 -11.76
C ARG A 70 -6.04 0.92 -11.20
N VAL A 71 -6.01 1.09 -9.89
CA VAL A 71 -6.84 2.05 -9.15
C VAL A 71 -6.04 3.26 -8.69
N ASN A 72 -6.74 4.34 -8.33
CA ASN A 72 -6.11 5.52 -7.74
C ASN A 72 -5.73 5.28 -6.26
N PHE A 73 -5.04 6.25 -5.66
CA PHE A 73 -4.54 6.15 -4.30
C PHE A 73 -5.64 5.92 -3.25
N ASP A 74 -6.74 6.67 -3.31
CA ASP A 74 -7.83 6.53 -2.34
C ASP A 74 -8.51 5.16 -2.42
N GLN A 75 -8.74 4.67 -3.64
CA GLN A 75 -9.28 3.34 -3.89
C GLN A 75 -8.31 2.26 -3.38
N ALA A 76 -7.01 2.42 -3.62
CA ALA A 76 -6.02 1.48 -3.13
C ALA A 76 -5.98 1.43 -1.59
N ARG A 77 -6.10 2.59 -0.93
CA ARG A 77 -6.21 2.67 0.54
C ARG A 77 -7.46 1.98 1.06
N LEU A 78 -8.61 2.20 0.41
CA LEU A 78 -9.86 1.54 0.77
C LEU A 78 -9.74 0.01 0.65
N ILE A 79 -9.19 -0.47 -0.47
CA ILE A 79 -8.96 -1.91 -0.70
C ILE A 79 -8.03 -2.48 0.37
N ARG A 80 -6.93 -1.80 0.67
CA ARG A 80 -5.99 -2.22 1.73
C ARG A 80 -6.70 -2.32 3.08
N HIS A 81 -7.47 -1.30 3.44
CA HIS A 81 -8.19 -1.27 4.71
C HIS A 81 -9.18 -2.43 4.82
N ASN A 82 -9.97 -2.68 3.78
CA ASN A 82 -10.91 -3.79 3.73
C ASN A 82 -10.21 -5.16 3.85
N ARG A 83 -9.01 -5.32 3.28
CA ARG A 83 -8.21 -6.55 3.46
C ARG A 83 -7.79 -6.73 4.91
N ILE A 84 -7.33 -5.67 5.57
CA ILE A 84 -6.94 -5.72 6.99
C ILE A 84 -8.15 -6.09 7.85
N LEU A 85 -9.31 -5.47 7.62
CA LEU A 85 -10.55 -5.82 8.33
C LEU A 85 -10.90 -7.28 8.13
N ALA A 86 -10.91 -7.77 6.89
CA ALA A 86 -11.24 -9.15 6.58
C ALA A 86 -10.27 -10.16 7.24
N THR A 87 -8.96 -9.88 7.23
CA THR A 87 -7.96 -10.70 7.92
C THR A 87 -8.19 -10.75 9.43
N ASN A 88 -8.76 -9.69 10.02
CA ASN A 88 -9.12 -9.63 11.44
C ASN A 88 -10.55 -10.11 11.73
N GLY A 89 -11.23 -10.74 10.76
CA GLY A 89 -12.57 -11.25 10.97
C GLY A 89 -13.65 -10.17 11.03
N ILE A 90 -13.43 -9.03 10.37
CA ILE A 90 -14.36 -7.89 10.32
C ILE A 90 -14.80 -7.69 8.87
N ASP A 91 -16.10 -7.55 8.66
CA ASP A 91 -16.68 -7.30 7.34
C ASP A 91 -16.54 -5.82 6.92
N PRO A 92 -16.84 -5.48 5.65
CA PRO A 92 -16.76 -4.09 5.17
C PRO A 92 -17.77 -3.13 5.84
N SER A 93 -18.80 -3.64 6.52
CA SER A 93 -19.72 -2.83 7.33
C SER A 93 -19.17 -2.52 8.73
N GLY A 94 -18.04 -3.14 9.10
CA GLY A 94 -17.42 -3.02 10.42
C GLY A 94 -17.93 -4.05 11.43
N MET A 95 -18.79 -4.99 11.01
CA MET A 95 -19.33 -6.02 11.89
C MET A 95 -18.40 -7.24 11.92
N PRO A 96 -18.30 -7.97 13.05
CA PRO A 96 -17.58 -9.23 13.08
C PRO A 96 -18.18 -10.24 12.10
N LEU A 97 -17.32 -11.00 11.41
CA LEU A 97 -17.71 -12.14 10.57
C LEU A 97 -18.19 -13.34 11.42
N ASP A 98 -17.86 -13.37 12.72
CA ASP A 98 -18.39 -14.36 13.64
C ASP A 98 -19.83 -14.03 14.02
N SER A 99 -20.77 -14.87 13.57
CA SER A 99 -22.20 -14.76 13.86
C SER A 99 -22.53 -14.88 15.35
N LYS A 100 -21.61 -15.41 16.17
CA LYS A 100 -21.76 -15.49 17.63
C LYS A 100 -21.28 -14.24 18.38
N ALA A 101 -20.52 -13.37 17.72
CA ALA A 101 -20.04 -12.12 18.32
C ALA A 101 -21.12 -11.04 18.38
N VAL A 102 -22.18 -11.15 17.56
CA VAL A 102 -23.30 -10.20 17.56
C VAL A 102 -24.31 -10.60 18.63
N THR A 103 -24.07 -10.18 19.87
CA THR A 103 -25.10 -10.23 20.93
C THR A 103 -26.07 -9.06 20.76
N ARG A 104 -27.31 -9.35 20.35
CA ARG A 104 -28.40 -8.37 20.40
C ARG A 104 -28.70 -8.04 21.87
N LEU A 105 -28.79 -6.75 22.19
CA LEU A 105 -29.30 -6.24 23.47
C LEU A 105 -30.82 -6.09 23.40
#